data_AF-A0A7C7XU86-F1
#
_entry.id   AF-A0A7C7XU86-F1
#
_cell.length_a   1.000
_cell.length_b   1.000
_cell.length_c   1.000
_cell.angle_alpha   90.00
_cell.angle_beta   90.00
_cell.angle_gamma   90.00
#
_symmetry.space_group_name_H-M   'P 1'
#
loop_
_entity.id
_entity.type
_entity.pdbx_description
1 polymer ?
#
loop_
_entity_poly.entity_id
_entity_poly.type
_entity_poly.pdbx_seq_one_letter_code
_entity_poly.pdbx_strand_id
1 'polypeptide(L)'
;MDAMMQAALWFWFPAIALVVGTGTALSSRSESIKKLSKIIAIIGFILVLLSPVTVPESPSSAAGHLLGSIIGPCALLTTGIYLLAFSGNVEVGKLTSRDRKIGSACTFFGLIWLEGMHWWTWTPMLNGEVNPYWLVFWPTFLLLSTGLSSGAAFSLRYLGHLREKESNFMLVLSSLTFALTVLGMMLDGPNIAAETFRTHFWLAASDIFGLGVGVGLSILVFALVIWIYESSLPPAKTLDAPSQQELSQAASIISDHIGGEQE
;
A
#
# COMPACT_ATOMS: atom_id res chain seq x y z
N MET A 1 -7.66 27.98 -24.77
CA MET A 1 -8.27 26.86 -24.00
C MET A 1 -8.19 27.25 -22.55
N ASP A 2 -9.30 27.25 -21.83
CA ASP A 2 -9.33 27.61 -20.40
C ASP A 2 -8.43 26.66 -19.58
N ALA A 3 -7.85 27.15 -18.48
CA ALA A 3 -6.90 26.42 -17.64
C ALA A 3 -7.52 25.12 -17.08
N MET A 4 -8.81 25.15 -16.75
CA MET A 4 -9.54 23.97 -16.31
C MET A 4 -9.63 22.91 -17.42
N MET A 5 -9.89 23.32 -18.67
CA MET A 5 -9.95 22.41 -19.81
C MET A 5 -8.57 21.83 -20.15
N GLN A 6 -7.50 22.61 -19.97
CA GLN A 6 -6.15 22.10 -20.09
C GLN A 6 -5.83 21.05 -19.02
N ALA A 7 -6.13 21.31 -17.75
CA ALA A 7 -5.91 20.36 -16.67
C ALA A 7 -6.72 19.06 -16.88
N ALA A 8 -7.97 19.16 -17.34
CA ALA A 8 -8.81 18.01 -17.63
C ALA A 8 -8.18 17.10 -18.70
N LEU A 9 -7.67 17.68 -19.79
CA LEU A 9 -7.10 16.93 -20.91
C LEU A 9 -5.69 16.41 -20.64
N TRP A 10 -4.84 17.22 -20.01
CA TRP A 10 -3.41 16.92 -19.89
C TRP A 10 -3.02 16.27 -18.57
N PHE A 11 -3.89 16.29 -17.56
CA PHE A 11 -3.65 15.62 -16.28
C PHE A 11 -4.72 14.57 -15.97
N TRP A 12 -5.99 14.96 -15.92
CA TRP A 12 -7.05 14.06 -15.43
C TRP A 12 -7.35 12.91 -16.39
N PHE A 13 -7.42 13.17 -17.70
CA PHE A 13 -7.63 12.09 -18.67
C PHE A 13 -6.47 11.07 -18.67
N PRO A 14 -5.19 11.49 -18.67
CA PRO A 14 -4.06 10.60 -18.41
C PRO A 14 -4.13 9.85 -17.07
N ALA A 15 -4.55 10.51 -15.99
CA ALA A 15 -4.70 9.86 -14.68
C ALA A 15 -5.79 8.77 -14.70
N ILE A 16 -6.92 9.02 -15.36
CA ILE A 16 -7.97 8.00 -15.56
C ILE A 16 -7.43 6.86 -16.43
N ALA A 17 -6.73 7.17 -17.52
CA ALA A 17 -6.11 6.17 -18.38
C ALA A 17 -5.11 5.28 -17.61
N LEU A 18 -4.34 5.87 -16.68
CA LEU A 18 -3.45 5.14 -15.78
C LEU A 18 -4.22 4.16 -14.88
N VAL A 19 -5.27 4.63 -14.19
CA VAL A 19 -6.06 3.82 -13.25
C VAL A 19 -6.80 2.70 -13.99
N VAL A 20 -7.54 3.04 -15.05
CA VAL A 20 -8.32 2.08 -15.84
C VAL A 20 -7.40 1.11 -16.57
N GLY A 21 -6.30 1.60 -17.15
CA GLY A 21 -5.29 0.76 -17.82
C GLY A 21 -4.66 -0.24 -16.85
N THR A 22 -4.30 0.20 -15.64
CA THR A 22 -3.75 -0.71 -14.63
C THR A 22 -4.79 -1.73 -14.16
N GLY A 23 -6.00 -1.30 -13.83
CA GLY A 23 -7.08 -2.18 -13.37
C GLY A 23 -7.49 -3.22 -14.42
N THR A 24 -7.56 -2.82 -15.69
CA THR A 24 -7.86 -3.75 -16.79
C THR A 24 -6.69 -4.69 -17.12
N ALA A 25 -5.45 -4.22 -17.02
CA ALA A 25 -4.28 -5.08 -17.21
C ALA A 25 -4.17 -6.19 -16.15
N LEU A 26 -4.61 -5.92 -14.92
CA LEU A 26 -4.60 -6.88 -13.81
C LEU A 26 -5.78 -7.85 -13.84
N SER A 27 -6.96 -7.42 -14.31
CA SER A 27 -8.19 -8.23 -14.28
C SER A 27 -8.49 -8.99 -15.57
N SER A 28 -7.99 -8.52 -16.72
CA SER A 28 -8.31 -9.13 -18.02
C SER A 28 -7.73 -10.53 -18.16
N ARG A 29 -8.49 -11.44 -18.79
CA ARG A 29 -8.02 -12.78 -19.17
C ARG A 29 -7.36 -12.82 -20.56
N SER A 30 -7.57 -11.80 -21.40
CA SER A 30 -7.04 -11.73 -22.76
C SER A 30 -5.66 -11.07 -22.79
N GLU A 31 -4.65 -11.75 -23.32
CA GLU A 31 -3.28 -11.23 -23.43
C GLU A 31 -3.18 -9.97 -24.29
N SER A 32 -3.97 -9.87 -25.36
CA SER A 32 -4.01 -8.66 -26.21
C SER A 32 -4.54 -7.45 -25.44
N ILE A 33 -5.60 -7.64 -24.66
CA ILE A 33 -6.17 -6.58 -23.82
C ILE A 33 -5.17 -6.18 -22.73
N LYS A 34 -4.53 -7.15 -22.06
CA LYS A 34 -3.48 -6.86 -21.07
C LYS A 34 -2.36 -6.01 -21.65
N LYS A 35 -1.85 -6.35 -22.83
CA LYS A 35 -0.76 -5.61 -23.48
C LYS A 35 -1.19 -4.18 -23.83
N LEU A 36 -2.37 -4.01 -24.41
CA LEU A 36 -2.92 -2.70 -24.73
C LEU A 36 -3.13 -1.85 -23.46
N SER A 37 -3.76 -2.41 -22.43
CA SER A 37 -3.99 -1.74 -21.15
C SER A 37 -2.70 -1.32 -20.44
N LYS A 38 -1.64 -2.14 -20.52
CA LYS A 38 -0.30 -1.76 -20.03
C LYS A 38 0.25 -0.55 -20.78
N ILE A 39 0.14 -0.52 -22.11
CA ILE A 39 0.60 0.63 -22.92
C ILE A 39 -0.17 1.89 -22.53
N ILE A 40 -1.50 1.80 -22.41
CA ILE A 40 -2.36 2.91 -21.98
C ILE A 40 -1.93 3.40 -20.60
N ALA A 41 -1.69 2.49 -19.65
CA ALA A 41 -1.25 2.84 -18.31
C ALA A 41 0.12 3.54 -18.32
N ILE A 42 1.08 3.03 -19.08
CA ILE A 42 2.42 3.62 -19.20
C ILE A 42 2.34 5.04 -19.80
N ILE A 43 1.58 5.22 -20.87
CA ILE A 43 1.40 6.53 -21.51
C ILE A 43 0.72 7.50 -20.53
N GLY A 44 -0.36 7.06 -19.87
CA GLY A 44 -1.06 7.86 -18.87
C GLY A 44 -0.12 8.28 -17.72
N PHE A 45 0.71 7.35 -17.24
CA PHE A 45 1.71 7.64 -16.22
C PHE A 45 2.72 8.70 -16.65
N ILE A 46 3.31 8.54 -17.84
CA ILE A 46 4.30 9.50 -18.38
C ILE A 46 3.67 10.89 -18.51
N LEU A 47 2.44 10.99 -19.01
CA LEU A 47 1.74 12.26 -19.17
C LEU A 47 1.42 12.93 -17.83
N VAL A 48 1.08 12.16 -16.78
CA VAL A 48 0.93 12.68 -15.41
C VAL A 48 2.25 13.22 -14.88
N LEU A 49 3.37 12.52 -15.11
CA LEU A 49 4.69 13.00 -14.68
C LEU A 49 5.12 14.28 -15.41
N LEU A 50 4.69 14.45 -16.66
CA LEU A 50 4.98 15.64 -17.47
C LEU A 50 4.02 16.81 -17.19
N SER A 51 3.03 16.65 -16.30
CA SER A 51 2.05 17.70 -15.99
C SER A 51 2.66 19.04 -15.55
N PRO A 52 3.80 19.10 -14.81
CA PRO A 52 4.43 20.38 -14.46
C PRO A 52 4.88 21.19 -15.69
N VAL A 53 5.13 20.51 -16.81
CA VAL A 53 5.52 21.13 -18.07
C VAL A 53 4.32 21.43 -18.96
N THR A 54 3.32 20.53 -18.98
CA THR A 54 2.18 20.65 -19.90
C THR A 54 1.07 21.57 -19.38
N VAL A 55 0.88 21.63 -18.06
CA VAL A 55 -0.16 22.45 -17.40
C VAL A 55 0.38 23.11 -16.12
N PRO A 56 1.43 23.96 -16.20
CA PRO A 56 2.16 24.49 -15.04
C PRO A 56 1.28 25.28 -14.04
N GLU A 57 0.26 25.97 -14.54
CA GLU A 57 -0.66 26.80 -13.73
C GLU A 57 -1.73 25.97 -12.99
N SER A 58 -1.85 24.68 -13.28
CA SER A 58 -2.85 23.82 -12.65
C SER A 58 -2.37 23.37 -11.26
N PRO A 59 -3.21 23.47 -10.21
CA PRO A 59 -2.90 22.88 -8.90
C PRO A 59 -2.60 21.37 -8.98
N SER A 60 -3.23 20.68 -9.93
CA SER A 60 -2.99 19.25 -10.18
C SER A 60 -1.54 18.95 -10.60
N SER A 61 -0.83 19.93 -11.16
CA SER A 61 0.56 19.76 -11.58
C SER A 61 1.52 19.60 -10.41
N ALA A 62 1.16 20.11 -9.23
CA ALA A 62 1.93 19.84 -8.04
C ALA A 62 1.93 18.35 -7.67
N ALA A 63 0.86 17.61 -7.96
CA ALA A 63 0.82 16.16 -7.75
C ALA A 63 1.73 15.42 -8.73
N GLY A 64 1.71 15.78 -10.02
CA GLY A 64 2.61 15.21 -11.03
C GLY A 64 4.09 15.51 -10.73
N HIS A 65 4.39 16.74 -10.30
CA HIS A 65 5.73 17.14 -9.86
C HIS A 65 6.22 16.31 -8.67
N LEU A 66 5.37 16.14 -7.64
CA LEU A 66 5.72 15.32 -6.49
C LEU A 66 5.96 13.87 -6.91
N LEU A 67 5.05 13.28 -7.69
CA LEU A 67 5.18 11.90 -8.17
C LEU A 67 6.50 11.69 -8.91
N GLY A 68 6.86 12.61 -9.82
CA GLY A 68 8.14 12.57 -10.52
C GLY A 68 9.34 12.69 -9.58
N SER A 69 9.21 13.48 -8.51
CA SER A 69 10.26 13.65 -7.51
C SER A 69 10.47 12.35 -6.70
N ILE A 70 9.38 11.70 -6.26
CA ILE A 70 9.46 10.56 -5.33
C ILE A 70 9.50 9.19 -6.02
N ILE A 71 9.27 9.09 -7.33
CA ILE A 71 9.23 7.79 -8.03
C ILE A 71 10.52 6.99 -7.85
N GLY A 72 11.69 7.65 -7.93
CA GLY A 72 13.00 7.03 -7.75
C GLY A 72 13.17 6.38 -6.38
N PRO A 73 13.06 7.13 -5.27
CA PRO A 73 13.12 6.54 -3.94
C PRO A 73 12.03 5.51 -3.69
N CYS A 74 10.79 5.73 -4.14
CA CYS A 74 9.71 4.76 -3.98
C CYS A 74 9.97 3.45 -4.74
N ALA A 75 10.55 3.51 -5.95
CA ALA A 75 10.96 2.32 -6.69
C ALA A 75 12.06 1.56 -5.95
N LEU A 76 13.08 2.26 -5.44
CA LEU A 76 14.14 1.66 -4.62
C LEU A 76 13.58 1.00 -3.36
N LEU A 77 12.67 1.66 -2.65
CA LEU A 77 12.01 1.10 -1.46
C LEU A 77 11.17 -0.13 -1.81
N THR A 78 10.36 -0.04 -2.86
CA THR A 78 9.48 -1.15 -3.29
C THR A 78 10.29 -2.37 -3.71
N THR A 79 11.30 -2.18 -4.57
CA THR A 79 12.22 -3.25 -4.97
C THR A 79 13.01 -3.79 -3.77
N GLY A 80 13.47 -2.90 -2.89
CA GLY A 80 14.20 -3.27 -1.68
C GLY A 80 13.39 -4.17 -0.75
N ILE A 81 12.17 -3.74 -0.42
CA ILE A 81 11.22 -4.49 0.41
C ILE A 81 10.84 -5.81 -0.27
N TYR A 82 10.58 -5.81 -1.57
CA TYR A 82 10.27 -7.03 -2.33
C TYR A 82 11.41 -8.06 -2.20
N LEU A 83 12.65 -7.66 -2.50
CA LEU A 83 13.80 -8.55 -2.41
C LEU A 83 14.03 -9.02 -0.97
N LEU A 84 13.84 -8.16 0.04
CA LEU A 84 13.95 -8.54 1.45
C LEU A 84 12.86 -9.55 1.86
N ALA A 85 11.62 -9.34 1.44
CA ALA A 85 10.50 -10.20 1.79
C ALA A 85 10.64 -11.62 1.20
N PHE A 86 11.14 -11.72 -0.04
CA PHE A 86 11.22 -13.00 -0.78
C PHE A 86 12.60 -13.67 -0.77
N SER A 87 13.63 -13.06 -0.15
CA SER A 87 14.96 -13.67 0.04
C SER A 87 15.17 -14.34 1.40
N GLY A 88 14.12 -14.39 2.23
CA GLY A 88 14.12 -15.02 3.54
C GLY A 88 13.76 -16.52 3.51
N ASN A 89 13.43 -17.05 4.69
CA ASN A 89 12.86 -18.39 4.83
C ASN A 89 11.38 -18.38 4.37
N VAL A 90 11.16 -18.25 3.07
CA VAL A 90 9.84 -18.37 2.45
C VAL A 90 9.73 -19.78 1.88
N GLU A 91 8.61 -20.45 2.15
CA GLU A 91 8.34 -21.83 1.71
C GLU A 91 8.26 -21.96 0.18
N VAL A 92 8.02 -20.85 -0.52
CA VAL A 92 7.82 -20.79 -1.97
C VAL A 92 8.97 -20.03 -2.65
N GLY A 93 10.07 -20.73 -2.93
CA GLY A 93 11.18 -20.22 -3.74
C GLY A 93 12.07 -19.19 -3.03
N LYS A 94 13.28 -19.60 -2.62
CA LYS A 94 14.24 -18.70 -1.97
C LYS A 94 15.00 -17.90 -3.04
N LEU A 95 14.86 -16.56 -3.03
CA LEU A 95 15.83 -15.71 -3.72
C LEU A 95 17.22 -15.89 -3.08
N THR A 96 18.28 -15.63 -3.84
CA THR A 96 19.63 -15.89 -3.37
C THR A 96 20.02 -14.95 -2.21
N SER A 97 21.00 -15.35 -1.39
CA SER A 97 21.52 -14.46 -0.32
C SER A 97 22.10 -13.14 -0.84
N ARG A 98 22.46 -13.07 -2.14
CA ARG A 98 22.90 -11.85 -2.81
C ARG A 98 21.73 -10.88 -3.00
N ASP A 99 20.56 -11.39 -3.35
CA ASP A 99 19.34 -10.59 -3.55
C ASP A 99 18.90 -9.90 -2.26
N ARG A 100 19.08 -10.55 -1.11
CA ARG A 100 18.85 -9.93 0.20
C ARG A 100 19.74 -8.70 0.45
N LYS A 101 21.02 -8.79 0.06
CA LYS A 101 21.96 -7.67 0.21
C LYS A 101 21.60 -6.52 -0.72
N ILE A 102 21.22 -6.84 -1.96
CA ILE A 102 20.73 -5.85 -2.93
C ILE A 102 19.46 -5.18 -2.39
N GLY A 103 18.51 -5.98 -1.88
CA GLY A 103 17.28 -5.47 -1.27
C GLY A 103 17.55 -4.50 -0.12
N SER A 104 18.45 -4.88 0.79
CA SER A 104 18.89 -4.02 1.90
C SER A 104 19.47 -2.70 1.41
N ALA A 105 20.35 -2.75 0.38
CA ALA A 105 20.96 -1.56 -0.19
C ALA A 105 19.91 -0.66 -0.87
N CYS A 106 18.99 -1.23 -1.67
CA CYS A 106 17.90 -0.48 -2.29
C CYS A 106 17.03 0.22 -1.25
N THR A 107 16.62 -0.48 -0.19
CA THR A 107 15.84 0.14 0.89
C THR A 107 16.61 1.28 1.57
N PHE A 108 17.89 1.05 1.89
CA PHE A 108 18.73 2.06 2.54
C PHE A 108 18.91 3.32 1.68
N PHE A 109 19.26 3.17 0.40
CA PHE A 109 19.42 4.30 -0.51
C PHE A 109 18.09 5.01 -0.81
N GLY A 110 16.98 4.27 -0.87
CA GLY A 110 15.64 4.85 -1.00
C GLY A 110 15.28 5.74 0.19
N LEU A 111 15.55 5.28 1.42
CA LEU A 111 15.34 6.08 2.63
C LEU A 111 16.26 7.30 2.68
N ILE A 112 17.56 7.13 2.42
CA ILE A 112 18.50 8.27 2.38
C ILE A 112 18.07 9.32 1.37
N TRP A 113 17.55 8.90 0.21
CA TRP A 113 17.10 9.84 -0.79
C TRP A 113 15.88 10.63 -0.30
N LEU A 114 14.88 9.98 0.30
CA LEU A 114 13.75 10.71 0.92
C LEU A 114 14.19 11.64 2.04
N GLU A 115 15.11 11.21 2.91
CA GLU A 115 15.68 12.06 3.96
C GLU A 115 16.44 13.25 3.38
N GLY A 116 17.21 13.03 2.31
CA GLY A 116 17.90 14.10 1.60
C GLY A 116 16.95 15.13 1.00
N MET A 117 15.75 14.72 0.57
CA MET A 117 14.72 15.67 0.13
C MET A 117 14.19 16.53 1.30
N HIS A 118 14.18 16.03 2.54
CA HIS A 118 13.73 16.82 3.68
C HIS A 118 14.83 17.70 4.27
N TRP A 119 16.02 17.15 4.47
CA TRP A 119 17.12 17.78 5.21
C TRP A 119 18.14 18.51 4.34
N TRP A 120 18.06 18.38 3.02
CA TRP A 120 18.95 19.04 2.07
C TRP A 120 18.19 19.97 1.12
N THR A 121 18.91 20.67 0.26
CA THR A 121 18.36 21.53 -0.81
C THR A 121 17.61 20.76 -1.91
N TRP A 122 17.44 19.44 -1.79
CA TRP A 122 16.74 18.58 -2.76
C TRP A 122 15.24 18.48 -2.52
N THR A 123 14.70 19.28 -1.59
CA THR A 123 13.26 19.38 -1.37
C THR A 123 12.53 19.62 -2.69
N PRO A 124 11.42 18.92 -2.97
CA PRO A 124 10.65 19.16 -4.18
C PRO A 124 10.15 20.61 -4.22
N MET A 125 10.76 21.45 -5.05
CA MET A 125 10.39 22.86 -5.23
C MET A 125 9.61 23.03 -6.54
N LEU A 126 8.42 23.63 -6.47
CA LEU A 126 7.62 23.98 -7.63
C LEU A 126 7.40 25.49 -7.64
N ASN A 127 7.75 26.17 -8.73
CA ASN A 127 7.61 27.62 -8.89
C ASN A 127 8.27 28.46 -7.78
N GLY A 128 9.38 27.97 -7.21
CA GLY A 128 10.13 28.67 -6.16
C GLY A 128 9.64 28.41 -4.74
N GLU A 129 8.54 27.66 -4.57
CA GLU A 129 8.01 27.26 -3.26
C GLU A 129 8.11 25.75 -3.06
N VAL A 130 8.06 25.30 -1.80
CA VAL A 130 8.01 23.86 -1.50
C VAL A 130 6.70 23.31 -2.04
N ASN A 131 6.77 22.18 -2.73
CA ASN A 131 5.60 21.50 -3.26
C ASN A 131 4.61 21.18 -2.12
N PRO A 132 3.34 21.63 -2.19
CA PRO A 132 2.39 21.47 -1.09
C PRO A 132 2.08 20.00 -0.77
N TYR A 133 2.15 19.11 -1.76
CA TYR A 133 1.92 17.69 -1.53
C TYR A 133 3.12 17.02 -0.83
N TRP A 134 4.33 17.55 -0.94
CA TRP A 134 5.47 17.05 -0.16
C TRP A 134 5.26 17.29 1.34
N LEU A 135 4.72 18.48 1.69
CA LEU A 135 4.39 18.84 3.08
C LEU A 135 3.37 17.89 3.70
N VAL A 136 2.49 17.30 2.89
CA VAL A 136 1.53 16.28 3.35
C VAL A 136 2.15 14.89 3.32
N PHE A 137 2.78 14.52 2.21
CA PHE A 137 3.33 13.19 1.97
C PHE A 137 4.34 12.79 3.04
N TRP A 138 5.30 13.66 3.33
CA TRP A 138 6.45 13.28 4.16
C TRP A 138 6.08 13.00 5.63
N PRO A 139 5.35 13.88 6.34
CA PRO A 139 4.85 13.57 7.69
C PRO A 139 3.92 12.35 7.70
N THR A 140 3.05 12.21 6.70
CA THR A 140 2.15 11.05 6.57
C THR A 140 2.93 9.74 6.41
N PHE A 141 3.96 9.74 5.57
CA PHE A 141 4.83 8.60 5.32
C PHE A 141 5.56 8.18 6.60
N LEU A 142 6.14 9.13 7.33
CA LEU A 142 6.84 8.85 8.58
C LEU A 142 5.89 8.32 9.66
N LEU A 143 4.70 8.92 9.81
CA LEU A 143 3.70 8.51 10.79
C LEU A 143 3.17 7.10 10.49
N LEU A 144 2.78 6.83 9.23
CA LEU A 144 2.34 5.51 8.81
C LEU A 144 3.45 4.47 8.93
N SER A 145 4.67 4.80 8.53
CA SER A 145 5.81 3.88 8.65
C SER A 145 6.09 3.52 10.11
N THR A 146 6.01 4.51 11.01
CA THR A 146 6.15 4.30 12.46
C THR A 146 5.08 3.35 12.99
N GLY A 147 3.81 3.66 12.70
CA GLY A 147 2.65 2.90 13.18
C GLY A 147 2.58 1.49 12.61
N LEU A 148 2.71 1.34 11.29
CA LEU A 148 2.67 0.04 10.60
C LEU A 148 3.84 -0.86 11.02
N SER A 149 5.05 -0.30 11.16
CA SER A 149 6.20 -1.09 11.61
C SER A 149 6.06 -1.51 13.07
N SER A 150 5.52 -0.65 13.95
CA SER A 150 5.22 -1.01 15.35
C SER A 150 4.16 -2.11 15.43
N GLY A 151 3.06 -1.97 14.69
CA GLY A 151 2.00 -2.99 14.61
C GLY A 151 2.49 -4.32 14.03
N ALA A 152 3.34 -4.27 13.00
CA ALA A 152 3.99 -5.46 12.43
C ALA A 152 4.94 -6.10 13.43
N ALA A 153 5.75 -5.32 14.14
CA ALA A 153 6.64 -5.81 15.18
C ALA A 153 5.87 -6.55 16.28
N PHE A 154 4.80 -5.93 16.79
CA PHE A 154 3.91 -6.53 17.79
C PHE A 154 3.32 -7.84 17.27
N SER A 155 2.73 -7.83 16.07
CA SER A 155 2.12 -9.01 15.46
C SER A 155 3.13 -10.15 15.30
N LEU A 156 4.34 -9.85 14.82
CA LEU A 156 5.42 -10.84 14.67
C LEU A 156 5.92 -11.39 16.01
N ARG A 157 5.93 -10.57 17.07
CA ARG A 157 6.39 -10.97 18.40
C ARG A 157 5.42 -11.93 19.09
N TYR A 158 4.12 -11.62 19.01
CA TYR A 158 3.09 -12.30 19.81
C TYR A 158 2.30 -13.33 19.02
N LEU A 159 2.09 -13.12 17.72
CA LEU A 159 1.35 -14.04 16.85
C LEU A 159 2.29 -14.89 15.99
N GLY A 160 3.51 -14.42 15.74
CA GLY A 160 4.50 -15.09 14.91
C GLY A 160 5.27 -16.17 15.67
N HIS A 161 5.23 -17.41 15.19
CA HIS A 161 6.08 -18.48 15.70
C HIS A 161 7.53 -18.27 15.23
N LEU A 162 8.48 -18.12 16.16
CA LEU A 162 9.93 -17.95 15.89
C LEU A 162 10.31 -16.74 14.99
N ARG A 163 9.54 -15.65 15.04
CA ARG A 163 9.79 -14.43 14.22
C ARG A 163 10.39 -13.26 15.00
N GLU A 164 11.16 -13.54 16.05
CA GLU A 164 11.74 -12.51 16.92
C GLU A 164 12.70 -11.58 16.18
N LYS A 165 13.51 -12.11 15.25
CA LYS A 165 14.49 -11.32 14.50
C LYS A 165 13.80 -10.31 13.58
N GLU A 166 12.75 -10.75 12.90
CA GLU A 166 11.91 -9.92 12.04
C GLU A 166 11.14 -8.88 12.85
N SER A 167 10.61 -9.26 14.02
CA SER A 167 9.98 -8.33 14.96
C SER A 167 10.94 -7.23 15.42
N ASN A 168 12.16 -7.59 15.84
CA ASN A 168 13.18 -6.64 16.26
C ASN A 168 13.58 -5.69 15.12
N PHE A 169 13.69 -6.19 13.90
CA PHE A 169 13.94 -5.34 12.72
C PHE A 169 12.82 -4.31 12.51
N MET A 170 11.56 -4.74 12.63
CA MET A 170 10.41 -3.83 12.51
C MET A 170 10.38 -2.79 13.66
N LEU A 171 10.79 -3.16 14.88
CA LEU A 171 10.96 -2.19 15.98
C LEU A 171 12.04 -1.16 15.70
N VAL A 172 13.18 -1.58 15.13
CA VAL A 172 14.25 -0.66 14.73
C VAL A 172 13.74 0.32 13.67
N LEU A 173 13.02 -0.16 12.66
CA LEU A 173 12.44 0.70 11.62
C LEU A 173 11.41 1.69 12.18
N SER A 174 10.54 1.22 13.09
CA SER A 174 9.59 2.07 13.80
C SER A 174 10.30 3.14 14.63
N SER A 175 11.34 2.76 15.38
CA SER A 175 12.12 3.68 16.21
C SER A 175 12.87 4.71 15.37
N LEU A 176 13.43 4.30 14.23
CA LEU A 176 14.10 5.19 13.29
C LEU A 176 13.13 6.23 12.71
N THR A 177 12.00 5.79 12.18
CA THR A 177 10.98 6.68 11.58
C THR A 177 10.33 7.60 12.62
N PHE A 178 10.16 7.12 13.86
CA PHE A 178 9.76 7.94 14.99
C PHE A 178 10.82 9.01 15.32
N ALA A 179 12.10 8.64 15.41
CA ALA A 179 13.17 9.59 15.68
C ALA A 179 13.26 10.68 14.59
N LEU A 180 13.14 10.30 13.32
CA LEU A 180 13.11 11.22 12.19
C LEU A 180 11.92 12.19 12.25
N THR A 181 10.76 11.70 12.68
CA THR A 181 9.58 12.53 12.94
C THR A 181 9.87 13.56 14.03
N VAL A 182 10.45 13.13 15.16
CA VAL A 182 10.81 14.02 16.28
C VAL A 182 11.83 15.06 15.82
N LEU A 183 12.83 14.67 15.03
CA LEU A 183 13.81 15.61 14.47
C LEU A 183 13.12 16.66 13.58
N GLY A 184 12.22 16.25 12.67
CA GLY A 184 11.47 17.17 11.81
C GLY A 184 10.57 18.14 12.59
N MET A 185 10.10 17.75 13.79
CA MET A 185 9.34 18.62 14.67
C MET A 185 10.19 19.63 15.46
N MET A 186 11.48 19.34 15.64
CA MET A 186 12.35 20.08 16.55
C MET A 186 13.38 20.95 15.83
N LEU A 187 13.79 20.57 14.62
CA LEU A 187 14.86 21.21 13.89
C LEU A 187 14.33 21.81 12.59
N ASP A 188 14.79 23.02 12.27
CA ASP A 188 14.52 23.64 10.98
C ASP A 188 15.36 22.97 9.90
N GLY A 189 14.70 22.59 8.80
CA GLY A 189 15.36 22.20 7.57
C GLY A 189 15.70 23.41 6.69
N PRO A 190 16.44 23.22 5.60
CA PRO A 190 16.85 24.32 4.71
C PRO A 190 15.67 24.99 3.99
N ASN A 191 14.61 24.24 3.68
CA ASN A 191 13.42 24.73 2.96
C ASN A 191 12.12 24.62 3.76
N ILE A 192 12.12 23.88 4.87
CA ILE A 192 10.92 23.59 5.67
C ILE A 192 11.26 23.87 7.14
N ALA A 193 10.59 24.86 7.72
CA ALA A 193 10.69 25.14 9.15
C ALA A 193 9.99 24.07 9.99
N ALA A 194 10.47 23.85 11.21
CA ALA A 194 9.92 22.90 12.16
C ALA A 194 8.45 23.21 12.52
N GLU A 195 8.05 24.49 12.52
CA GLU A 195 6.66 24.90 12.71
C GLU A 195 5.73 24.42 11.58
N THR A 196 6.16 24.60 10.33
CA THR A 196 5.43 24.11 9.16
C THR A 196 5.31 22.59 9.19
N PHE A 197 6.40 21.88 9.50
CA PHE A 197 6.39 20.43 9.62
C PHE A 197 5.42 19.96 10.73
N ARG A 198 5.44 20.57 11.92
CA ARG A 198 4.52 20.25 13.03
C ARG A 198 3.05 20.44 12.63
N THR A 199 2.75 21.52 11.92
CA THR A 199 1.40 21.80 11.45
C THR A 199 0.90 20.70 10.53
N HIS A 200 1.68 20.34 9.51
CA HIS A 200 1.30 19.27 8.58
C HIS A 200 1.32 17.89 9.22
N PHE A 201 2.18 17.64 10.20
CA PHE A 201 2.17 16.40 10.97
C PHE A 201 0.83 16.20 11.70
N TRP A 202 0.33 17.23 12.39
CA TRP A 202 -0.93 17.11 13.13
C TRP A 202 -2.14 16.99 12.20
N LEU A 203 -2.10 17.63 11.03
CA LEU A 203 -3.09 17.40 9.98
C LEU A 203 -3.06 15.94 9.49
N ALA A 204 -1.87 15.41 9.17
CA ALA A 204 -1.72 14.02 8.76
C ALA A 204 -2.18 13.03 9.84
N ALA A 205 -1.87 13.30 11.11
CA ALA A 205 -2.34 12.50 12.24
C ALA A 205 -3.87 12.51 12.34
N SER A 206 -4.49 13.68 12.14
CA SER A 206 -5.95 13.84 12.15
C SER A 206 -6.61 13.09 10.98
N ASP A 207 -6.03 13.17 9.78
CA ASP A 207 -6.51 12.45 8.60
C ASP A 207 -6.45 10.93 8.79
N ILE A 208 -5.31 10.42 9.28
CA ILE A 208 -5.13 8.99 9.55
C ILE A 208 -6.09 8.51 10.64
N PHE A 209 -6.25 9.29 11.71
CA PHE A 209 -7.21 8.98 12.77
C PHE A 209 -8.65 8.96 12.25
N GLY A 210 -9.04 9.99 11.49
CA GLY A 210 -10.36 10.07 10.88
C GLY A 210 -10.65 8.91 9.94
N LEU A 211 -9.68 8.52 9.11
CA LEU A 211 -9.77 7.34 8.25
C LEU A 211 -9.93 6.06 9.07
N GLY A 212 -9.13 5.89 10.13
CA GLY A 212 -9.20 4.73 11.02
C GLY A 212 -10.58 4.60 11.70
N VAL A 213 -11.11 5.69 12.23
CA VAL A 213 -12.45 5.75 12.83
C VAL A 213 -13.52 5.44 11.78
N GLY A 214 -13.42 6.04 10.59
CA GLY A 214 -14.37 5.82 9.49
C GLY A 214 -14.41 4.35 9.03
N VAL A 215 -13.25 3.71 8.90
CA VAL A 215 -13.15 2.28 8.58
C VAL A 215 -13.75 1.44 9.71
N GLY A 216 -13.41 1.74 10.97
CA GLY A 216 -13.95 1.02 12.12
C GLY A 216 -15.48 1.10 12.23
N LEU A 217 -16.05 2.29 12.05
CA LEU A 217 -17.50 2.50 12.04
C LEU A 217 -18.17 1.77 10.88
N SER A 218 -17.54 1.76 9.70
CA SER A 218 -18.06 1.04 8.53
C SER A 218 -18.14 -0.46 8.76
N ILE A 219 -17.10 -1.06 9.38
CA ILE A 219 -17.09 -2.48 9.77
C ILE A 219 -18.18 -2.76 10.80
N LEU A 220 -18.34 -1.88 11.80
CA LEU A 220 -19.36 -2.04 12.84
C LEU A 220 -20.77 -2.02 12.25
N VAL A 221 -21.07 -1.04 11.39
CA VAL A 221 -22.38 -0.95 10.71
C VAL A 221 -22.65 -2.21 9.88
N PHE A 222 -21.65 -2.70 9.14
CA PHE A 222 -21.80 -3.91 8.35
C PHE A 222 -22.05 -5.15 9.22
N ALA A 223 -21.28 -5.30 10.31
CA ALA A 223 -21.46 -6.39 11.27
C ALA A 223 -22.84 -6.33 11.95
N LEU A 224 -23.31 -5.14 12.29
CA LEU A 224 -24.64 -4.92 12.87
C LEU A 224 -25.74 -5.33 11.90
N VAL A 225 -25.63 -4.96 10.62
CA VAL A 225 -26.60 -5.34 9.58
C VAL A 225 -26.64 -6.86 9.40
N ILE A 226 -25.49 -7.53 9.35
CA ILE A 226 -25.41 -9.00 9.29
C ILE A 226 -26.09 -9.61 10.52
N TRP A 227 -25.76 -9.11 11.72
CA TRP A 227 -26.33 -9.64 12.96
C TRP A 227 -27.85 -9.49 13.02
N ILE A 228 -28.39 -8.31 12.64
CA ILE A 228 -29.84 -8.09 12.56
C ILE A 228 -30.46 -9.07 11.55
N TYR A 229 -29.86 -9.21 10.37
CA TYR A 229 -30.35 -10.12 9.34
C TYR A 229 -30.36 -11.57 9.83
N GLU A 230 -29.24 -12.08 10.34
CA GLU A 230 -29.13 -13.46 10.86
C GLU A 230 -30.09 -13.72 12.02
N SER A 231 -30.25 -12.76 12.94
CA SER A 231 -31.19 -12.87 14.06
C SER A 231 -32.65 -12.95 13.63
N SER A 232 -32.97 -12.49 12.41
CA SER A 232 -34.31 -12.53 11.83
C SER A 232 -34.59 -13.76 10.97
N LEU A 233 -33.57 -14.59 10.67
CA LEU A 233 -33.75 -15.80 9.89
C LEU A 233 -34.46 -16.88 10.72
N PRO A 234 -35.37 -17.66 10.12
CA PRO A 234 -35.94 -18.82 10.78
C PRO A 234 -34.82 -19.81 11.15
N PRO A 235 -34.98 -20.58 12.25
CA PRO A 235 -33.98 -21.55 12.66
C PRO A 235 -33.66 -22.49 11.50
N ALA A 236 -32.37 -22.80 11.34
CA ALA A 236 -31.91 -23.70 10.30
C ALA A 236 -32.71 -24.99 10.37
N LYS A 237 -33.25 -25.42 9.23
CA LYS A 237 -34.03 -26.64 9.15
C LYS A 237 -33.10 -27.79 9.55
N THR A 238 -33.32 -28.37 10.72
CA THR A 238 -32.66 -29.60 11.11
C THR A 238 -33.01 -30.64 10.06
N LEU A 239 -32.00 -31.18 9.40
CA LEU A 239 -32.20 -32.31 8.50
C LEU A 239 -32.90 -33.41 9.31
N ASP A 240 -33.95 -33.98 8.71
CA ASP A 240 -34.58 -35.16 9.28
C ASP A 240 -33.54 -36.27 9.42
N ALA A 241 -33.73 -37.18 10.38
CA ALA A 241 -32.84 -38.32 10.53
C ALA A 241 -32.74 -39.06 9.17
N PRO A 242 -31.52 -39.44 8.74
CA PRO A 242 -31.31 -40.01 7.43
C PRO A 242 -32.20 -41.23 7.23
N SER A 243 -32.86 -41.28 6.08
CA SER A 243 -33.74 -42.38 5.73
C SER A 243 -32.96 -43.69 5.59
N GLN A 244 -33.63 -44.83 5.73
CA GLN A 244 -33.05 -46.15 5.48
C GLN A 244 -32.44 -46.27 4.07
N GLN A 245 -32.99 -45.55 3.08
CA GLN A 245 -32.45 -45.48 1.71
C GLN A 245 -31.16 -44.66 1.62
N GLU A 246 -31.09 -43.52 2.31
CA GLU A 246 -29.85 -42.72 2.34
C GLU A 246 -28.75 -43.42 3.14
N LEU A 247 -29.11 -44.14 4.20
CA LEU A 247 -28.18 -44.99 4.95
C LEU A 247 -27.67 -46.16 4.11
N SER A 248 -28.54 -46.81 3.32
CA SER A 248 -28.11 -47.89 2.44
C SER A 248 -27.27 -47.39 1.26
N GLN A 249 -27.59 -46.22 0.72
CA GLN A 249 -26.80 -45.56 -0.31
C GLN A 249 -25.43 -45.11 0.22
N ALA A 250 -25.38 -44.54 1.43
CA ALA A 250 -24.13 -44.21 2.10
C ALA A 250 -23.30 -45.45 2.40
N ALA A 251 -23.93 -46.53 2.89
CA ALA A 251 -23.27 -47.82 3.12
C ALA A 251 -22.73 -48.43 1.81
N SER A 252 -23.46 -48.33 0.70
CA SER A 252 -23.00 -48.76 -0.63
C SER A 252 -21.79 -47.96 -1.10
N ILE A 253 -21.82 -46.63 -1.00
CA ILE A 253 -20.69 -45.78 -1.39
C ILE A 253 -19.47 -46.10 -0.51
N ILE A 254 -19.68 -46.30 0.79
CA ILE A 254 -18.62 -46.67 1.72
C ILE A 254 -18.06 -48.06 1.37
N SER A 255 -18.89 -49.06 1.07
CA SER A 255 -18.42 -50.39 0.67
C SER A 255 -17.64 -50.36 -0.64
N ASP A 256 -18.07 -49.52 -1.59
CA ASP A 256 -17.39 -49.36 -2.88
C ASP A 256 -16.01 -48.70 -2.75
N HIS A 257 -15.78 -47.91 -1.70
CA HIS A 257 -14.51 -47.21 -1.46
C HIS A 257 -13.63 -47.86 -0.37
N ILE A 258 -14.20 -48.72 0.50
CA ILE A 258 -13.44 -49.49 1.50
C ILE A 258 -12.79 -50.74 0.87
N GLY A 259 -13.20 -51.14 -0.34
CA GLY A 259 -12.61 -52.25 -1.11
C GLY A 259 -11.39 -51.88 -1.96
N GLY A 260 -10.74 -50.74 -1.71
CA GLY A 260 -9.53 -50.33 -2.42
C GLY A 260 -8.27 -51.11 -2.02
N GLU A 261 -8.27 -52.43 -2.18
CA GLU A 261 -7.06 -53.26 -2.27
C GLU A 261 -7.27 -54.39 -3.29
N GLN A 262 -7.09 -54.08 -4.58
CA GLN A 262 -6.50 -54.97 -5.61
C GLN A 262 -6.30 -54.20 -6.93
N GLU A 263 -5.32 -53.30 -6.96
CA GLU A 263 -4.40 -53.09 -8.10
C GLU A 263 -2.98 -52.86 -7.57
#